data_AF-A0A150J2M9-F1
#
_entry.id   AF-A0A150J2M9-F1
#
_cell.length_a   1.000
_cell.length_b   1.000
_cell.length_c   1.000
_cell.angle_alpha   90.00
_cell.angle_beta   90.00
_cell.angle_gamma   90.00
#
_symmetry.space_group_name_H-M   'P 1'
#
loop_
_entity.id
_entity.type
_entity.pdbx_description
1 polymer ?
#
loop_
_entity_poly.entity_id
_entity_poly.type
_entity_poly.pdbx_seq_one_letter_code
_entity_poly.pdbx_strand_id
1 'polypeptide(L)'
;MDSITFGRIDEVGGNKILSDYKVSNEPIIVYTIGHSNRNISDFIYILKKFNIELLIDIRTYPYSKYVYDYNKENLFRSLKGNDIEYLYRGDILGGLHPEGFDNYRRTQKYIDALHQLLREILMSNKTVALMCSERDYNNCHRRFISEDLEKIILENKYDIIIEHIVDERGIDKTLDQFM
;
A
#
# COMPACT_ATOMS: atom_id res chain seq x y z
N MET A 1 5.30 -15.18 26.42
CA MET A 1 6.69 -14.81 26.07
C MET A 1 6.96 -15.59 24.81
N ASP A 2 6.47 -15.05 23.71
CA ASP A 2 6.29 -15.87 22.51
C ASP A 2 7.37 -15.42 21.54
N SER A 3 8.46 -16.19 21.57
CA SER A 3 9.63 -16.01 20.74
C SER A 3 9.24 -15.98 19.27
N ILE A 4 9.43 -14.82 18.64
CA ILE A 4 9.32 -14.63 17.20
C ILE A 4 10.57 -15.29 16.58
N THR A 5 10.40 -16.45 15.97
CA THR A 5 11.44 -17.06 15.13
C THR A 5 11.32 -16.44 13.73
N PHE A 6 12.38 -15.73 13.30
CA PHE A 6 12.46 -15.12 11.98
C PHE A 6 12.94 -16.14 10.94
N GLY A 7 12.13 -16.39 9.92
CA GLY A 7 12.42 -17.34 8.84
C GLY A 7 13.51 -16.89 7.88
N ARG A 8 14.25 -17.87 7.34
CA ARG A 8 15.20 -17.71 6.24
C ARG A 8 14.47 -17.73 4.89
N ILE A 9 15.07 -17.07 3.90
CA ILE A 9 14.68 -17.21 2.49
C ILE A 9 15.32 -18.51 1.99
N ASP A 10 14.52 -19.56 1.81
CA ASP A 10 15.01 -20.82 1.25
C ASP A 10 14.61 -20.94 -0.23
N GLU A 11 15.56 -21.35 -1.06
CA GLU A 11 15.33 -21.68 -2.48
C GLU A 11 15.03 -23.18 -2.60
N VAL A 12 13.80 -23.53 -2.97
CA VAL A 12 13.42 -24.92 -3.29
C VAL A 12 12.80 -24.94 -4.69
N GLY A 13 13.49 -25.60 -5.62
CA GLY A 13 12.99 -25.80 -6.99
C GLY A 13 12.88 -24.54 -7.84
N GLY A 14 13.69 -23.51 -7.58
CA GLY A 14 13.67 -22.25 -8.33
C GLY A 14 12.57 -21.26 -7.93
N ASN A 15 11.74 -21.61 -6.95
CA ASN A 15 10.78 -20.70 -6.32
C ASN A 15 11.31 -20.28 -4.94
N LYS A 16 11.31 -18.98 -4.65
CA LYS A 16 11.59 -18.46 -3.30
C LYS A 16 10.32 -18.61 -2.47
N ILE A 17 10.28 -19.60 -1.61
CA ILE A 17 9.19 -19.81 -0.67
C ILE A 17 9.58 -19.08 0.63
N LEU A 18 8.67 -18.25 1.15
CA LEU A 18 8.77 -17.74 2.51
C LEU A 18 8.42 -18.88 3.48
N SER A 19 9.36 -19.79 3.69
CA SER A 19 9.23 -20.86 4.67
C SER A 19 9.45 -20.28 6.07
N ASP A 20 8.35 -20.19 6.83
CA ASP A 20 8.24 -20.02 8.30
C ASP A 20 7.15 -19.01 8.72
N TYR A 21 6.38 -18.44 7.78
CA TYR A 21 5.05 -17.95 8.16
C TYR A 21 4.24 -19.17 8.61
N LYS A 22 3.92 -19.24 9.91
CA LYS A 22 2.81 -20.07 10.38
C LYS A 22 1.62 -19.70 9.51
N VAL A 23 1.13 -20.67 8.74
CA VAL A 23 -0.07 -20.53 7.91
C VAL A 23 -1.22 -20.14 8.84
N SER A 24 -1.48 -18.84 8.98
CA SER A 24 -2.81 -18.36 9.29
C SER A 24 -3.67 -18.74 8.09
N ASN A 25 -4.83 -19.33 8.31
CA ASN A 25 -5.79 -19.67 7.24
C ASN A 25 -6.37 -18.43 6.53
N GLU A 26 -5.83 -17.24 6.80
CA GLU A 26 -6.37 -15.96 6.34
C GLU A 26 -5.30 -15.22 5.53
N PRO A 27 -5.67 -14.69 4.35
CA PRO A 27 -4.76 -13.96 3.47
C PRO A 27 -4.27 -12.67 4.12
N ILE A 28 -3.09 -12.22 3.69
CA ILE A 28 -2.60 -10.88 4.05
C ILE A 28 -3.45 -9.85 3.30
N ILE A 29 -4.08 -8.92 4.03
CA ILE A 29 -4.83 -7.82 3.41
C ILE A 29 -3.95 -6.57 3.31
N VAL A 30 -3.82 -6.04 2.10
CA VAL A 30 -3.19 -4.75 1.81
C VAL A 30 -4.28 -3.76 1.45
N TYR A 31 -4.39 -2.69 2.22
CA TYR A 31 -5.37 -1.66 1.96
C TYR A 31 -4.84 -0.60 0.99
N THR A 32 -5.77 0.16 0.42
CA THR A 32 -5.45 1.41 -0.25
C THR A 32 -6.41 2.50 0.18
N ILE A 33 -5.95 3.75 0.23
CA ILE A 33 -6.76 4.87 0.71
C ILE A 33 -6.39 6.18 0.00
N GLY A 34 -7.40 7.02 -0.23
CA GLY A 34 -7.22 8.38 -0.74
C GLY A 34 -7.43 9.41 0.35
N HIS A 35 -6.58 10.42 0.48
CA HIS A 35 -6.80 11.45 1.50
C HIS A 35 -7.78 12.55 1.08
N SER A 36 -7.80 12.92 -0.21
CA SER A 36 -8.65 13.97 -0.76
C SER A 36 -8.53 15.31 -0.03
N ASN A 37 -9.59 15.75 0.62
CA ASN A 37 -9.64 16.92 1.48
C ASN A 37 -10.20 16.58 2.87
N ARG A 38 -10.08 15.32 3.30
CA ARG A 38 -10.55 14.87 4.61
C ARG A 38 -9.81 15.63 5.72
N ASN A 39 -10.48 15.83 6.86
CA ASN A 39 -9.75 16.29 8.03
C ASN A 39 -8.74 15.21 8.46
N ILE A 40 -7.58 15.63 8.94
CA ILE A 40 -6.55 14.70 9.42
C ILE A 40 -7.07 13.79 10.54
N SER A 41 -7.95 14.28 11.43
CA SER A 41 -8.55 13.45 12.49
C SER A 41 -9.41 12.33 11.94
N ASP A 42 -10.20 12.61 10.90
CA ASP A 42 -11.08 11.62 10.26
C ASP A 42 -10.26 10.56 9.53
N PHE A 43 -9.17 10.99 8.89
CA PHE A 43 -8.25 10.09 8.22
C PHE A 43 -7.55 9.15 9.19
N ILE A 44 -7.02 9.68 10.31
CA ILE A 44 -6.44 8.87 11.37
C ILE A 44 -7.49 7.90 11.96
N TYR A 45 -8.73 8.35 12.15
CA TYR A 45 -9.82 7.48 12.60
C TYR A 45 -10.07 6.31 11.64
N ILE A 46 -10.09 6.57 10.33
CA ILE A 46 -10.23 5.51 9.31
C ILE A 46 -9.04 4.54 9.38
N LEU A 47 -7.80 5.04 9.42
CA LEU A 47 -6.61 4.18 9.51
C LEU A 47 -6.67 3.27 10.74
N LYS A 48 -7.06 3.81 11.90
CA LYS A 48 -7.25 3.02 13.13
C LYS A 48 -8.37 2.00 13.03
N LYS A 49 -9.49 2.34 12.37
CA LYS A 49 -10.62 1.42 12.16
C LYS A 49 -10.21 0.17 11.36
N PHE A 50 -9.30 0.32 10.40
CA PHE A 50 -8.74 -0.77 9.61
C PHE A 50 -7.44 -1.35 10.19
N ASN A 51 -7.08 -0.97 11.42
CA ASN A 51 -5.85 -1.38 12.09
C ASN A 51 -4.58 -1.11 11.28
N ILE A 52 -4.55 -0.07 10.44
CA ILE A 52 -3.37 0.26 9.64
C ILE A 52 -2.22 0.65 10.56
N GLU A 53 -1.11 -0.07 10.47
CA GLU A 53 0.13 0.17 11.22
C GLU A 53 1.20 0.82 10.35
N LEU A 54 1.12 0.67 9.03
CA LEU A 54 2.05 1.27 8.06
C LEU A 54 1.29 1.94 6.91
N LEU A 55 1.47 3.25 6.75
CA LEU A 55 1.00 4.01 5.61
C LEU A 55 2.14 4.24 4.61
N ILE A 56 1.99 3.71 3.39
CA ILE A 56 2.92 3.94 2.28
C ILE A 56 2.37 5.04 1.37
N ASP A 57 3.04 6.18 1.34
CA ASP A 57 2.66 7.33 0.52
C ASP A 57 3.29 7.26 -0.87
N ILE A 58 2.44 7.07 -1.89
CA ILE A 58 2.81 6.97 -3.30
C ILE A 58 2.53 8.27 -4.09
N ARG A 59 2.26 9.39 -3.42
CA ARG A 59 2.09 10.70 -4.09
C ARG A 59 3.43 11.20 -4.61
N THR A 60 3.51 11.61 -5.88
CA THR A 60 4.75 12.21 -6.43
C THR A 60 5.21 13.42 -5.63
N TYR A 61 4.26 14.27 -5.24
CA TYR A 61 4.53 15.48 -4.45
C TYR A 61 3.62 15.50 -3.23
N PRO A 62 4.10 15.06 -2.06
CA PRO A 62 3.35 15.09 -0.80
C PRO A 62 3.35 16.50 -0.20
N TYR A 63 2.94 17.49 -0.99
CA TYR A 63 2.89 18.90 -0.61
C TYR A 63 1.67 19.59 -1.25
N SER A 64 0.95 20.36 -0.45
CA SER A 64 -0.17 21.20 -0.85
C SER A 64 -0.19 22.49 -0.04
N LYS A 65 -0.50 23.61 -0.70
CA LYS A 65 -0.77 24.89 -0.02
C LYS A 65 -2.16 24.94 0.62
N TYR A 66 -3.07 24.07 0.18
CA TYR A 66 -4.47 24.08 0.60
C TYR A 66 -4.78 23.01 1.65
N VAL A 67 -4.07 21.88 1.60
CA VAL A 67 -4.28 20.74 2.51
C VAL A 67 -3.01 20.49 3.33
N TYR A 68 -2.69 21.45 4.20
CA TYR A 68 -1.41 21.54 4.90
C TYR A 68 -1.11 20.32 5.79
N ASP A 69 -2.14 19.71 6.38
CA ASP A 69 -1.99 18.52 7.26
C ASP A 69 -1.40 17.31 6.52
N TYR A 70 -1.60 17.24 5.20
CA TYR A 70 -1.08 16.16 4.36
C TYR A 70 0.27 16.47 3.73
N ASN A 71 0.90 17.61 4.07
CA ASN A 71 2.31 17.81 3.76
C ASN A 71 3.13 16.75 4.49
N LYS A 72 4.13 16.20 3.81
CA LYS A 72 4.93 15.04 4.28
C LYS A 72 5.30 15.12 5.76
N GLU A 73 5.82 16.25 6.21
CA GLU A 73 6.28 16.45 7.59
C GLU A 73 5.12 16.49 8.60
N ASN A 74 3.98 17.09 8.23
CA ASN A 74 2.81 17.18 9.10
C ASN A 74 2.07 15.84 9.18
N LEU A 75 1.95 15.15 8.05
CA LEU A 75 1.37 13.82 7.97
C LEU A 75 2.21 12.84 8.80
N PHE A 76 3.53 12.86 8.64
CA PHE A 76 4.45 12.06 9.45
C PHE A 76 4.25 12.27 10.95
N ARG A 77 4.16 13.54 11.40
CA ARG A 77 3.94 13.85 12.83
C ARG A 77 2.59 13.35 13.32
N SER A 78 1.54 13.51 12.52
CA SER A 78 0.18 13.09 12.87
C SER A 78 0.08 11.57 12.98
N LEU A 79 0.68 10.83 12.03
CA LEU A 79 0.75 9.37 12.05
C LEU A 79 1.57 8.85 13.22
N LYS A 80 2.77 9.42 13.43
CA LYS A 80 3.64 9.05 14.55
C LYS A 80 2.98 9.27 15.91
N GLY A 81 2.22 10.35 16.08
CA GLY A 81 1.44 10.61 17.30
C GLY A 81 0.28 9.65 17.53
N ASN A 82 0.00 8.77 16.57
CA ASN A 82 -1.06 7.78 16.59
C ASN A 82 -0.56 6.34 16.40
N ASP A 83 0.75 6.12 16.57
CA ASP A 83 1.42 4.82 16.44
C ASP A 83 1.31 4.18 15.04
N ILE A 84 1.21 5.02 14.00
CA ILE A 84 1.19 4.60 12.60
C ILE A 84 2.52 5.00 11.96
N GLU A 85 3.20 4.03 11.37
CA GLU A 85 4.43 4.27 10.62
C GLU A 85 4.14 4.86 9.25
N TYR A 86 5.11 5.62 8.75
CA TYR A 86 5.00 6.32 7.48
C TYR A 86 6.21 6.02 6.60
N LEU A 87 5.94 5.53 5.40
CA LEU A 87 6.94 5.26 4.39
C LEU A 87 6.62 6.02 3.11
N TYR A 88 7.56 6.82 2.63
CA TYR A 88 7.40 7.54 1.37
C TYR A 88 7.96 6.72 0.21
N ARG A 89 7.13 6.46 -0.80
CA ARG A 89 7.50 5.78 -2.06
C ARG A 89 7.07 6.54 -3.32
N GLY A 90 6.62 7.78 -3.18
CA GLY A 90 6.31 8.65 -4.31
C GLY A 90 7.52 9.01 -5.19
N ASP A 91 8.74 8.76 -4.71
CA ASP A 91 9.99 8.87 -5.47
C ASP A 91 10.13 7.80 -6.57
N ILE A 92 9.51 6.64 -6.40
CA ILE A 92 9.55 5.53 -7.36
C ILE A 92 8.17 5.09 -7.87
N LEU A 93 7.08 5.41 -7.16
CA LEU A 93 5.71 5.02 -7.52
C LEU A 93 4.78 6.24 -7.69
N GLY A 94 5.36 7.43 -7.84
CA GLY A 94 4.59 8.64 -8.08
C GLY A 94 3.84 8.64 -9.43
N GLY A 95 2.58 9.05 -9.42
CA GLY A 95 1.73 9.13 -10.62
C GLY A 95 2.10 10.22 -11.64
N LEU A 96 2.83 11.25 -11.23
CA LEU A 96 3.34 12.29 -12.12
C LEU A 96 4.76 11.94 -12.58
N HIS A 97 4.88 11.42 -13.80
CA HIS A 97 6.15 11.11 -14.44
C HIS A 97 6.33 11.99 -15.70
N PRO A 98 7.55 12.51 -16.00
CA PRO A 98 7.78 13.41 -17.14
C PRO A 98 7.28 12.89 -18.49
N GLU A 99 7.38 11.59 -18.70
CA GLU A 99 6.96 10.91 -19.94
C GLU A 99 5.53 10.35 -19.87
N GLY A 100 4.79 10.63 -18.80
CA GLY A 100 3.48 10.04 -18.50
C GLY A 100 3.57 8.71 -17.74
N PHE A 101 2.61 8.47 -16.87
CA PHE A 101 2.61 7.30 -15.98
C PHE A 101 2.52 5.97 -16.74
N ASP A 102 1.71 5.89 -17.79
CA ASP A 102 1.58 4.66 -18.60
C ASP A 102 2.86 4.26 -19.32
N ASN A 103 3.69 5.24 -19.73
CA ASN A 103 5.00 4.95 -20.29
C ASN A 103 5.96 4.47 -19.20
N TYR A 104 5.91 5.09 -18.01
CA TYR A 104 6.71 4.65 -16.87
C TYR A 104 6.39 3.22 -16.46
N ARG A 105 5.11 2.83 -16.45
CA ARG A 105 4.63 1.47 -16.13
C ARG A 105 5.23 0.36 -17.01
N ARG A 106 5.69 0.70 -18.21
CA ARG A 106 6.31 -0.24 -19.16
C ARG A 106 7.82 -0.40 -18.95
N THR A 107 8.41 0.34 -18.00
CA THR A 107 9.86 0.33 -17.77
C THR A 107 10.24 -0.73 -16.74
N GLN A 108 11.46 -1.27 -16.86
CA GLN A 108 12.02 -2.16 -15.82
C GLN A 108 12.05 -1.48 -14.45
N LYS A 109 12.27 -0.16 -14.40
CA LYS A 109 12.30 0.62 -13.15
C LYS A 109 10.99 0.54 -12.38
N TYR A 110 9.86 0.56 -13.08
CA TYR A 110 8.55 0.43 -12.45
C TYR A 110 8.31 -0.99 -11.92
N ILE A 111 8.69 -2.01 -12.71
CA ILE A 111 8.61 -3.41 -12.30
C ILE A 111 9.46 -3.63 -11.02
N ASP A 112 10.69 -3.13 -11.00
CA ASP A 112 11.57 -3.19 -9.83
C ASP A 112 10.95 -2.47 -8.62
N ALA A 113 10.30 -1.33 -8.84
CA ALA A 113 9.60 -0.58 -7.79
C ALA A 113 8.41 -1.36 -7.21
N LEU A 114 7.66 -2.10 -8.03
CA LEU A 114 6.58 -2.98 -7.55
C LEU A 114 7.12 -4.17 -6.74
N HIS A 115 8.21 -4.80 -7.18
CA HIS A 115 8.87 -5.86 -6.40
C HIS A 115 9.42 -5.34 -5.07
N GLN A 116 9.95 -4.11 -5.06
CA GLN A 116 10.39 -3.45 -3.85
C GLN A 116 9.20 -3.19 -2.90
N LEU A 117 8.09 -2.66 -3.43
CA LEU A 117 6.86 -2.44 -2.65
C LEU A 117 6.35 -3.74 -2.03
N LEU A 118 6.27 -4.82 -2.82
CA LEU A 118 5.83 -6.13 -2.35
C LEU A 118 6.74 -6.65 -1.23
N ARG A 119 8.06 -6.49 -1.36
CA ARG A 119 9.03 -6.84 -0.32
C ARG A 119 8.79 -6.04 0.96
N GLU A 120 8.56 -4.74 0.84
CA GLU A 120 8.29 -3.86 1.99
C GLU A 120 7.01 -4.27 2.72
N ILE A 121 5.96 -4.62 1.99
CA ILE A 121 4.72 -5.17 2.54
C ILE A 121 5.00 -6.46 3.31
N LEU A 122 5.61 -7.45 2.65
CA LEU A 122 5.87 -8.78 3.22
C LEU A 122 6.81 -8.76 4.43
N MET A 123 7.83 -7.90 4.41
CA MET A 123 8.81 -7.79 5.49
C MET A 123 8.36 -6.90 6.65
N SER A 124 7.31 -6.09 6.46
CA SER A 124 6.85 -5.17 7.51
C SER A 124 6.21 -5.88 8.70
N ASN A 125 5.59 -7.05 8.47
CA ASN A 125 4.74 -7.74 9.43
C ASN A 125 3.68 -6.81 10.08
N LYS A 126 3.08 -5.95 9.26
CA LYS A 126 2.13 -4.89 9.65
C LYS A 126 0.92 -4.89 8.72
N THR A 127 -0.20 -4.37 9.20
CA THR A 127 -1.31 -4.01 8.29
C THR A 127 -0.95 -2.75 7.51
N VAL A 128 -0.87 -2.87 6.19
CA VAL A 128 -0.38 -1.81 5.29
C VAL A 128 -1.52 -1.12 4.55
N ALA A 129 -1.43 0.20 4.36
CA ALA A 129 -2.23 0.94 3.41
C ALA A 129 -1.39 1.74 2.42
N LEU A 130 -1.66 1.62 1.12
CA LEU A 130 -1.11 2.49 0.07
C LEU A 130 -1.95 3.76 -0.06
N MET A 131 -1.33 4.94 0.00
CA MET A 131 -2.04 6.22 0.02
C MET A 131 -1.73 7.11 -1.19
N CYS A 132 -2.78 7.67 -1.81
CA CYS A 132 -2.68 8.76 -2.79
C CYS A 132 -3.58 9.97 -2.42
N SER A 133 -3.64 10.98 -3.30
CA SER A 133 -4.40 12.21 -3.09
C SER A 133 -5.87 12.11 -3.45
N GLU A 134 -6.21 11.29 -4.44
CA GLU A 134 -7.54 11.19 -5.01
C GLU A 134 -8.47 10.36 -4.13
N ARG A 135 -9.71 10.83 -3.93
CA ARG A 135 -10.73 10.07 -3.17
C ARG A 135 -11.13 8.79 -3.89
N ASP A 136 -11.45 8.93 -5.18
CA ASP A 136 -11.92 7.83 -6.03
C ASP A 136 -10.74 7.04 -6.58
N TYR A 137 -10.68 5.75 -6.25
CA TYR A 137 -9.62 4.89 -6.73
C TYR A 137 -9.74 4.62 -8.23
N ASN A 138 -10.95 4.64 -8.80
CA ASN A 138 -11.19 4.32 -10.21
C ASN A 138 -10.49 5.28 -11.18
N ASN A 139 -10.19 6.49 -10.70
CA ASN A 139 -9.65 7.60 -11.48
C ASN A 139 -8.34 8.14 -10.88
N CYS A 140 -7.44 7.26 -10.42
CA CYS A 140 -6.15 7.66 -9.85
C CYS A 140 -5.02 6.68 -10.16
N HIS A 141 -3.77 7.12 -9.97
CA HIS A 141 -2.59 6.28 -10.23
C HIS A 141 -2.48 5.09 -9.26
N ARG A 142 -3.05 5.20 -8.05
CA ARG A 142 -3.10 4.13 -7.05
C ARG A 142 -3.78 2.87 -7.59
N ARG A 143 -4.82 3.00 -8.42
CA ARG A 143 -5.48 1.86 -9.06
C ARG A 143 -4.52 1.09 -9.95
N PHE A 144 -3.78 1.77 -10.82
CA PHE A 144 -2.83 1.10 -11.71
C PHE A 144 -1.73 0.38 -10.93
N ILE A 145 -1.26 0.97 -9.83
CA ILE A 145 -0.29 0.30 -8.94
C ILE A 145 -0.92 -0.93 -8.29
N SER A 146 -2.17 -0.85 -7.82
CA SER A 146 -2.89 -2.02 -7.28
C SER A 146 -3.07 -3.13 -8.32
N GLU A 147 -3.58 -2.80 -9.51
CA GLU A 147 -3.78 -3.77 -10.60
C GLU A 147 -2.46 -4.43 -11.04
N ASP A 148 -1.37 -3.66 -11.10
CA ASP A 148 -0.07 -4.20 -11.49
C ASP A 148 0.58 -5.02 -10.35
N LEU A 149 0.35 -4.66 -9.08
CA LEU A 149 0.78 -5.43 -7.93
C LEU A 149 0.00 -6.75 -7.81
N GLU A 150 -1.31 -6.75 -8.06
CA GLU A 150 -2.15 -7.95 -8.09
C GLU A 150 -1.64 -8.98 -9.10
N LYS A 151 -1.19 -8.54 -10.29
CA LYS A 151 -0.59 -9.45 -11.28
C LYS A 151 0.63 -10.16 -10.71
N ILE A 152 1.54 -9.42 -10.08
CA ILE A 152 2.75 -9.99 -9.45
C ILE A 152 2.35 -10.95 -8.31
N ILE A 153 1.35 -10.59 -7.50
CA ILE A 153 0.82 -11.45 -6.42
C ILE A 153 0.32 -12.78 -6.99
N LEU A 154 -0.51 -12.73 -8.04
CA LEU A 154 -1.10 -13.90 -8.69
C LEU A 154 -0.03 -14.78 -9.37
N GLU A 155 0.89 -14.18 -10.11
CA GLU A 155 1.98 -14.88 -10.81
C GLU A 155 2.88 -15.65 -9.83
N ASN A 156 3.14 -15.07 -8.66
CA ASN A 156 4.00 -15.66 -7.63
C ASN A 156 3.22 -16.47 -6.58
N LYS A 157 1.88 -16.57 -6.72
CA LYS A 157 0.99 -17.31 -5.82
C LYS A 157 1.11 -16.87 -4.35
N TYR A 158 1.26 -15.57 -4.13
CA TYR A 158 1.19 -15.01 -2.79
C TYR A 158 -0.28 -14.95 -2.33
N ASP A 159 -0.52 -15.28 -1.07
CA ASP A 159 -1.84 -15.20 -0.44
C ASP A 159 -2.07 -13.78 0.10
N ILE A 160 -2.21 -12.83 -0.83
CA ILE A 160 -2.39 -11.39 -0.55
C ILE A 160 -3.64 -10.90 -1.29
N ILE A 161 -4.49 -10.15 -0.59
CA ILE A 161 -5.65 -9.48 -1.15
C ILE A 161 -5.44 -7.97 -1.06
N ILE A 162 -5.81 -7.24 -2.13
CA ILE A 162 -5.82 -5.77 -2.11
C ILE A 162 -7.26 -5.29 -1.91
N GLU A 163 -7.48 -4.44 -0.91
CA GLU A 163 -8.79 -3.84 -0.62
C GLU A 163 -8.75 -2.32 -0.71
N HIS A 164 -9.77 -1.70 -1.31
CA HIS A 164 -9.85 -0.25 -1.47
C HIS A 164 -10.77 0.39 -0.42
N ILE A 165 -10.20 1.21 0.47
CA ILE A 165 -10.95 2.00 1.44
C ILE A 165 -11.53 3.23 0.73
N VAL A 166 -12.87 3.30 0.65
CA VAL A 166 -13.57 4.40 -0.03
C VAL A 166 -13.96 5.49 0.97
N ASP A 167 -14.48 5.12 2.14
CA ASP A 167 -14.89 6.03 3.21
C ASP A 167 -15.03 5.34 4.58
N GLU A 168 -15.52 6.06 5.58
CA GLU A 168 -15.80 5.57 6.92
C GLU A 168 -16.89 4.48 6.98
N ARG A 169 -17.66 4.29 5.90
CA ARG A 169 -18.79 3.35 5.78
C ARG A 169 -18.37 2.00 5.20
N GLY A 170 -17.20 1.86 4.56
CA GLY A 170 -16.66 0.54 4.18
C GLY A 170 -15.57 0.48 3.09
N ILE A 171 -15.18 -0.77 2.77
CA ILE A 171 -14.35 -1.20 1.63
C ILE A 171 -15.24 -1.26 0.37
N ASP A 172 -14.72 -0.85 -0.79
CA ASP A 172 -15.40 -1.15 -2.05
C ASP A 172 -15.28 -2.64 -2.39
N LYS A 173 -16.41 -3.36 -2.41
CA LYS A 173 -16.49 -4.76 -2.86
C LYS A 173 -16.88 -4.89 -4.33
N THR A 174 -16.91 -3.82 -5.12
CA THR A 174 -17.35 -3.90 -6.53
C THR A 174 -16.47 -4.78 -7.42
N LEU A 175 -15.28 -5.19 -6.97
CA LEU A 175 -14.48 -6.24 -7.66
C LEU A 175 -14.98 -7.68 -7.41
N ASP A 176 -15.84 -7.92 -6.39
CA ASP A 176 -16.51 -9.21 -6.18
C ASP A 176 -17.66 -9.47 -7.17
N GLN A 177 -18.03 -8.50 -8.02
CA GLN A 177 -19.10 -8.68 -9.02
C GLN A 177 -18.60 -9.22 -10.38
N PHE A 178 -17.30 -9.45 -10.52
CA PHE A 178 -16.71 -9.98 -11.75
C PHE A 178 -15.80 -11.21 -11.55
N MET A 179 -15.86 -11.85 -10.37
CA MET A 179 -15.33 -13.21 -10.16
C MET A 179 -16.44 -14.25 -10.25
#